data_AF-A0A5U6JDJ9-F1
#
_entry.id   AF-A0A5U6JDJ9-F1
#
_cell.length_a   1.000
_cell.length_b   1.000
_cell.length_c   1.000
_cell.angle_alpha   90.00
_cell.angle_beta   90.00
_cell.angle_gamma   90.00
#
_symmetry.space_group_name_H-M   'P 1'
#
loop_
_entity.id
_entity.type
_entity.pdbx_description
1 polymer ?
#
loop_
_entity_poly.entity_id
_entity_poly.type
_entity_poly.pdbx_seq_one_letter_code
_entity_poly.pdbx_strand_id
1 'polypeptide(L)'
;MQQVKIYTASPSDLSPPVQSESFCVDLVLASDYRELEAKCAALVVENAALKSALNAILQPDAAVLERNHRVRALDAMATPATEANLAEVRAQDVEMFSEKFGGGTLISDMVKEVAKDFAAQLRKGVQS
;
A
#
# COMPACT_ATOMS: atom_id res chain seq x y z
N MET A 1 4.09 5.17 -2.59
CA MET A 1 3.84 5.08 -1.13
C MET A 1 2.96 6.27 -0.78
N GLN A 2 1.80 6.04 -0.17
CA GLN A 2 0.91 7.13 0.24
C GLN A 2 1.67 8.03 1.21
N GLN A 3 1.71 9.33 0.92
CA GLN A 3 2.43 10.29 1.73
C GLN A 3 1.82 10.29 3.13
N VAL A 4 2.63 10.05 4.17
CA VAL A 4 2.16 10.08 5.55
C VAL A 4 1.66 11.49 5.83
N LYS A 5 0.38 11.61 6.16
CA LYS A 5 -0.22 12.90 6.49
C LYS A 5 0.19 13.28 7.90
N ILE A 6 1.00 14.33 7.98
CA ILE A 6 1.48 14.89 9.24
C ILE A 6 0.57 16.05 9.62
N TYR A 7 0.09 16.01 10.85
CA TYR A 7 -0.72 17.05 11.46
C TYR A 7 0.11 17.73 12.53
N THR A 8 -0.02 19.04 12.66
CA THR A 8 0.65 19.76 13.73
C THR A 8 -0.37 20.09 14.82
N ALA A 9 -0.07 19.75 16.07
CA ALA A 9 -0.85 20.18 17.23
C ALA A 9 -0.07 21.18 18.06
N SER A 10 -0.80 22.12 18.63
CA SER A 10 -0.30 23.09 19.59
C SER A 10 -0.43 22.56 21.03
N PRO A 11 0.23 23.18 22.03
CA PRO A 11 0.18 22.72 23.41
C PRO A 11 -1.24 22.80 24.00
N SER A 12 -2.10 23.66 23.46
CA SER A 12 -3.52 23.78 23.79
C SER A 12 -4.40 22.66 23.25
N ASP A 13 -3.95 21.94 22.22
CA ASP A 13 -4.69 20.82 21.63
C ASP A 13 -4.43 19.49 22.39
N LEU A 14 -3.47 19.48 23.33
CA LEU A 14 -3.09 18.31 24.13
C LEU A 14 -3.99 18.15 25.36
N SER A 15 -4.09 16.91 25.85
CA SER A 15 -4.81 16.58 27.08
C SER A 15 -3.88 15.85 28.06
N PRO A 16 -3.50 16.45 29.21
CA PRO A 16 -3.84 17.82 29.63
C PRO A 16 -3.07 18.90 28.82
N PRO A 17 -3.60 20.14 28.72
CA PRO A 17 -2.92 21.22 28.00
C PRO A 17 -1.61 21.63 28.68
N VAL A 18 -0.56 21.90 27.89
CA VAL A 18 0.75 22.33 28.41
C VAL A 18 0.89 23.85 28.30
N GLN A 19 1.21 24.53 29.41
CA GLN A 19 1.20 26.00 29.51
C GLN A 19 2.60 26.64 29.61
N SER A 20 3.67 25.83 29.75
CA SER A 20 4.99 26.39 30.11
C SER A 20 5.70 27.07 28.94
N GLU A 21 5.56 26.57 27.71
CA GLU A 21 6.23 27.08 26.51
C GLU A 21 5.42 26.79 25.23
N SER A 22 5.53 27.65 24.21
CA SER A 22 4.97 27.39 22.88
C SER A 22 5.86 26.41 22.10
N PHE A 23 5.38 25.18 21.91
CA PHE A 23 5.98 24.19 21.02
C PHE A 23 4.93 23.64 20.04
N CYS A 24 5.36 23.13 18.90
CA CYS A 24 4.53 22.33 18.01
C CYS A 24 4.99 20.88 18.04
N VAL A 25 4.04 19.94 17.95
CA VAL A 25 4.33 18.53 17.74
C VAL A 25 3.66 18.04 16.47
N ASP A 26 4.42 17.30 15.70
CA ASP A 26 3.94 16.59 14.53
C ASP A 26 3.37 15.24 14.94
N LEU A 27 2.16 14.95 14.48
CA LEU A 27 1.36 13.79 14.85
C LEU A 27 0.82 13.11 13.59
N VAL A 28 0.58 11.81 13.71
CA VAL A 28 -0.17 11.02 12.73
C VAL A 28 -1.46 10.58 13.39
N LEU A 29 -2.60 10.82 12.74
CA LEU A 29 -3.87 10.34 13.26
C LEU A 29 -3.90 8.82 13.24
N ALA A 30 -4.42 8.21 14.31
CA ALA A 30 -4.60 6.76 14.36
C ALA A 30 -5.46 6.25 13.19
N SER A 31 -6.43 7.04 12.71
CA SER A 31 -7.22 6.72 11.52
C SER A 31 -6.36 6.50 10.27
N ASP A 32 -5.36 7.36 10.08
CA ASP A 32 -4.50 7.39 8.91
C ASP A 32 -3.43 6.30 9.02
N TYR A 33 -3.06 5.92 10.25
CA TYR A 33 -2.14 4.81 10.52
C TYR A 33 -2.79 3.43 10.32
N ARG A 34 -4.10 3.28 10.59
CA ARG A 34 -4.81 1.98 10.46
C ARG A 34 -4.74 1.38 9.05
N GLU A 35 -4.78 2.21 8.01
CA GLU A 35 -4.67 1.72 6.63
C GLU A 35 -3.28 1.11 6.37
N LEU A 36 -2.24 1.76 6.88
CA LEU A 36 -0.87 1.27 6.78
C LEU A 36 -0.68 -0.02 7.57
N GLU A 37 -1.22 -0.09 8.80
CA GLU A 37 -1.21 -1.32 9.59
C GLU A 37 -1.91 -2.48 8.87
N ALA A 38 -3.05 -2.23 8.22
CA ALA A 38 -3.77 -3.24 7.44
C ALA A 38 -2.94 -3.74 6.25
N LYS A 39 -2.27 -2.84 5.51
CA LYS A 39 -1.34 -3.19 4.42
C LYS A 39 -0.17 -4.03 4.93
N CYS A 40 0.44 -3.63 6.05
CA CYS A 40 1.53 -4.38 6.68
C CYS A 40 1.07 -5.76 7.15
N ALA A 41 -0.10 -5.87 7.79
CA ALA A 41 -0.65 -7.15 8.24
C ALA A 41 -0.88 -8.11 7.07
N ALA A 42 -1.44 -7.62 5.95
CA ALA A 42 -1.62 -8.41 4.74
C ALA A 42 -0.29 -8.93 4.17
N LEU A 43 0.74 -8.07 4.10
CA LEU A 43 2.08 -8.47 3.66
C LEU A 43 2.76 -9.47 4.61
N VAL A 44 2.52 -9.38 5.92
CA VAL A 44 3.03 -10.36 6.90
C VAL A 44 2.39 -11.73 6.69
N VAL A 45 1.06 -11.77 6.49
CA VAL A 45 0.33 -13.00 6.20
C VAL A 45 0.84 -13.63 4.89
N GLU A 46 0.98 -12.84 3.84
CA GLU A 46 1.53 -13.29 2.56
C GLU A 46 2.95 -13.84 2.72
N ASN A 47 3.84 -13.13 3.41
CA ASN A 47 5.20 -13.59 3.67
C ASN A 47 5.25 -14.90 4.47
N ALA A 48 4.36 -15.09 5.44
CA ALA A 48 4.25 -16.33 6.19
C ALA A 48 3.82 -17.49 5.28
N ALA A 49 2.85 -17.26 4.39
CA ALA A 49 2.42 -18.24 3.40
C ALA A 49 3.54 -18.61 2.42
N LEU A 50 4.27 -17.62 1.89
CA LEU A 50 5.42 -17.84 1.00
C LEU A 50 6.52 -18.67 1.66
N LYS A 51 6.88 -18.34 2.92
CA LYS A 51 7.88 -19.11 3.68
C LYS A 51 7.41 -20.54 3.93
N SER A 52 6.13 -20.73 4.22
CA SER A 52 5.53 -22.05 4.40
C SER A 52 5.54 -22.87 3.10
N ALA A 53 5.16 -22.25 1.98
CA ALA A 53 5.18 -22.88 0.65
C ALA A 53 6.60 -23.28 0.26
N LEU A 54 7.58 -22.40 0.48
CA LEU A 54 8.99 -22.68 0.23
C LEU A 54 9.48 -23.87 1.06
N ASN A 55 9.16 -23.91 2.35
CA ASN A 55 9.53 -25.04 3.20
C ASN A 55 8.90 -26.35 2.71
N ALA A 56 7.61 -26.34 2.34
CA ALA A 56 6.93 -27.51 1.80
C ALA A 56 7.56 -28.03 0.49
N ILE A 57 8.13 -27.14 -0.33
CA ILE A 57 8.79 -27.51 -1.59
C ILE A 57 10.22 -28.02 -1.37
N LEU A 58 10.96 -27.45 -0.41
CA LEU A 58 12.40 -27.66 -0.25
C LEU A 58 12.78 -28.78 0.73
N GLN A 59 11.82 -29.36 1.47
CA GLN A 59 12.09 -30.44 2.43
C GLN A 59 12.63 -31.70 1.72
N PRO A 60 13.87 -32.16 2.02
CA PRO A 60 14.54 -33.25 1.30
C PRO A 60 13.99 -34.66 1.60
N ASP A 61 13.24 -34.86 2.70
CA ASP A 61 12.61 -36.14 3.03
C ASP A 61 11.23 -36.33 2.36
N ALA A 62 10.83 -35.42 1.47
CA ALA A 62 9.56 -35.42 0.77
C ALA A 62 9.50 -36.42 -0.40
N ALA A 63 9.79 -37.69 -0.14
CA ALA A 63 9.61 -38.78 -1.09
C ALA A 63 8.15 -38.88 -1.62
N VAL A 64 7.17 -38.21 -1.00
CA VAL A 64 5.81 -38.07 -1.53
C VAL A 64 5.22 -36.70 -1.18
N LEU A 65 5.75 -35.59 -1.69
CA LEU A 65 4.82 -34.49 -1.96
C LEU A 65 3.96 -34.94 -3.14
N GLU A 66 2.79 -35.54 -2.86
CA GLU A 66 1.81 -35.85 -3.90
C GLU A 66 1.65 -34.62 -4.79
N ARG A 67 1.48 -34.82 -6.11
CA ARG A 67 1.29 -33.74 -7.09
C ARG A 67 0.34 -32.65 -6.58
N ASN A 68 -0.71 -33.05 -5.85
CA ASN A 68 -1.70 -32.16 -5.24
C ASN A 68 -1.12 -31.19 -4.20
N HIS A 69 -0.16 -31.63 -3.38
CA HIS A 69 0.51 -30.77 -2.40
C HIS A 69 1.47 -29.78 -3.07
N ARG A 70 2.14 -30.17 -4.16
CA ARG A 70 2.98 -29.25 -4.95
C ARG A 70 2.14 -28.17 -5.62
N VAL A 71 0.98 -28.54 -6.18
CA VAL A 71 0.04 -27.59 -6.79
C VAL A 71 -0.46 -26.60 -5.75
N ARG A 72 -0.90 -27.05 -4.57
CA ARG A 72 -1.31 -26.15 -3.48
C ARG A 72 -0.19 -25.24 -3.00
N ALA A 73 1.05 -25.73 -2.93
CA ALA A 73 2.20 -24.90 -2.58
C ALA A 73 2.46 -23.82 -3.63
N LEU A 74 2.31 -24.14 -4.93
CA LEU A 74 2.41 -23.17 -6.01
C LEU A 74 1.29 -22.13 -5.98
N ASP A 75 0.05 -22.53 -5.70
CA ASP A 75 -1.08 -21.59 -5.53
C ASP A 75 -0.83 -20.63 -4.36
N ALA A 76 -0.25 -21.13 -3.27
CA ALA A 76 0.15 -20.33 -2.11
C ALA A 76 1.35 -19.39 -2.38
N MET A 77 1.99 -19.49 -3.57
CA MET A 77 3.02 -18.54 -4.01
C MET A 77 2.44 -17.31 -4.72
N ALA A 78 1.13 -17.24 -4.94
CA ALA A 78 0.49 -16.01 -5.38
C ALA A 78 0.71 -14.89 -4.34
N THR A 79 0.93 -13.67 -4.82
CA THR A 79 1.23 -12.51 -3.96
C THR A 79 0.22 -11.37 -4.14
N PRO A 80 -1.07 -11.60 -3.86
CA PRO A 80 -2.13 -10.62 -4.11
C PRO A 80 -1.97 -9.32 -3.31
N ALA A 81 -1.41 -9.36 -2.09
CA ALA A 81 -1.15 -8.16 -1.32
C ALA A 81 -0.01 -7.34 -1.93
N THR A 82 1.04 -8.01 -2.42
CA THR A 82 2.11 -7.35 -3.18
C THR A 82 1.59 -6.77 -4.50
N GLU A 83 0.77 -7.52 -5.25
CA GLU A 83 0.18 -7.06 -6.50
C GLU A 83 -0.74 -5.84 -6.30
N ALA A 84 -1.58 -5.86 -5.27
CA ALA A 84 -2.43 -4.72 -4.91
C ALA A 84 -1.60 -3.48 -4.52
N ASN A 85 -0.52 -3.66 -3.78
CA ASN A 85 0.39 -2.56 -3.44
C ASN A 85 1.10 -2.01 -4.69
N LEU A 86 1.52 -2.88 -5.62
CA LEU A 86 2.15 -2.45 -6.87
C LEU A 86 1.16 -1.69 -7.76
N ALA A 87 -0.09 -2.13 -7.83
CA ALA A 87 -1.17 -1.43 -8.50
C ALA A 87 -1.40 -0.03 -7.92
N GLU A 88 -1.40 0.10 -6.59
CA GLU A 88 -1.51 1.38 -5.90
C GLU A 88 -0.32 2.30 -6.19
N VAL A 89 0.91 1.78 -6.18
CA VAL A 89 2.11 2.57 -6.53
C VAL A 89 2.04 3.08 -7.96
N ARG A 90 1.67 2.23 -8.92
CA ARG A 90 1.50 2.64 -10.33
C ARG A 90 0.43 3.71 -10.49
N ALA A 91 -0.68 3.58 -9.75
CA ALA A 91 -1.75 4.59 -9.75
C ALA A 91 -1.25 5.94 -9.20
N GLN A 92 -0.50 5.92 -8.10
CA GLN A 92 0.11 7.12 -7.52
C GLN A 92 1.13 7.76 -8.47
N ASP A 93 1.94 6.96 -9.17
CA ASP A 93 2.93 7.48 -10.13
C ASP A 93 2.26 8.20 -11.30
N VAL A 94 1.12 7.68 -11.79
CA VAL A 94 0.28 8.33 -12.81
C VAL A 94 -0.28 9.65 -12.30
N GLU A 95 -0.81 9.68 -11.09
CA GLU A 95 -1.34 10.89 -10.45
C GLU A 95 -0.24 11.95 -10.30
N MET A 96 0.93 11.57 -9.76
CA MET A 96 2.09 12.45 -9.61
C MET A 96 2.63 12.96 -10.98
N PHE A 97 2.60 12.12 -12.01
CA PHE A 97 2.98 12.55 -13.36
C PHE A 97 2.02 13.61 -13.90
N SER A 98 0.71 13.44 -13.69
CA SER A 98 -0.31 14.39 -14.16
C SER A 98 -0.18 15.79 -13.53
N GLU A 99 0.36 15.89 -12.31
CA GLU A 99 0.59 17.17 -11.65
C GLU A 99 1.61 18.05 -12.40
N LYS A 100 2.51 17.44 -13.20
CA LYS A 100 3.50 18.18 -14.00
C LYS A 100 2.88 19.05 -15.09
N PHE A 101 1.61 18.81 -15.44
CA PHE A 101 0.90 19.59 -16.45
C PHE A 101 0.29 20.89 -15.91
N GLY A 102 0.44 21.18 -14.60
CA GLY A 102 -0.14 22.39 -14.01
C GLY A 102 -1.67 22.37 -14.04
N GLY A 103 -2.32 23.53 -14.14
CA GLY A 103 -3.77 23.62 -14.25
C GLY A 103 -4.21 24.93 -14.90
N GLY A 104 -5.48 25.00 -15.29
CA GLY A 104 -6.07 26.22 -15.86
C GLY A 104 -6.03 26.30 -17.38
N THR A 105 -5.69 25.20 -18.06
CA THR A 105 -5.87 25.05 -19.50
C THR A 105 -6.73 23.82 -19.79
N LEU A 106 -7.49 23.86 -20.88
CA LEU A 106 -8.32 22.72 -21.29
C LEU A 106 -7.50 21.43 -21.45
N ILE A 107 -6.25 21.53 -21.93
CA ILE A 107 -5.36 20.38 -22.13
C ILE A 107 -4.85 19.84 -20.79
N SER A 108 -4.38 20.71 -19.89
CA SER A 108 -3.90 20.27 -18.56
C SER A 108 -5.00 19.61 -17.75
N ASP A 109 -6.22 20.14 -17.83
CA ASP A 109 -7.35 19.64 -17.06
C ASP A 109 -7.84 18.30 -17.62
N MET A 110 -7.84 18.14 -18.95
CA MET A 110 -8.13 16.86 -19.61
C MET A 110 -7.10 15.77 -19.25
N VAL A 111 -5.80 16.09 -19.24
CA VAL A 111 -4.74 15.14 -18.87
C VAL A 111 -4.92 14.66 -17.43
N LYS A 112 -5.30 15.55 -16.50
CA LYS A 112 -5.54 15.21 -15.10
C LYS A 112 -6.73 14.28 -14.92
N GLU A 113 -7.84 14.52 -15.59
CA GLU A 113 -9.00 13.62 -15.52
C GLU A 113 -8.69 12.25 -16.11
N VAL A 114 -8.01 12.18 -17.26
CA VAL A 114 -7.58 10.90 -17.87
C VAL A 114 -6.62 10.14 -16.94
N ALA A 115 -5.67 10.84 -16.33
CA ALA A 115 -4.73 10.24 -15.38
C ALA A 115 -5.45 9.68 -14.15
N LYS A 116 -6.44 10.41 -13.62
CA LYS A 116 -7.28 9.98 -12.50
C LYS A 116 -8.09 8.74 -12.84
N ASP A 117 -8.70 8.69 -14.02
CA ASP A 117 -9.44 7.52 -14.49
C ASP A 117 -8.53 6.31 -14.68
N PHE A 118 -7.34 6.52 -15.27
CA PHE A 118 -6.35 5.47 -15.45
C PHE A 118 -5.80 4.93 -14.12
N ALA A 119 -5.49 5.82 -13.17
CA ALA A 119 -5.09 5.45 -11.81
C ALA A 119 -6.18 4.61 -11.11
N ALA A 120 -7.46 4.97 -11.29
CA ALA A 120 -8.58 4.19 -10.76
C ALA A 120 -8.70 2.80 -11.41
N GLN A 121 -8.34 2.64 -12.69
CA GLN A 121 -8.29 1.34 -13.35
C GLN A 121 -7.14 0.46 -12.83
N LEU A 122 -5.95 1.06 -12.62
CA LEU A 122 -4.80 0.36 -12.06
C LEU A 122 -5.14 -0.21 -10.67
N ARG A 123 -5.79 0.57 -9.79
CA ARG A 123 -6.24 0.10 -8.46
C ARG A 123 -7.23 -1.05 -8.50
N LYS A 124 -7.99 -1.20 -9.60
CA LYS A 124 -8.91 -2.34 -9.81
C LYS A 124 -8.20 -3.60 -10.32
N GLY A 125 -6.88 -3.54 -10.53
CA GLY A 125 -6.11 -4.65 -11.12
C GLY A 125 -6.37 -4.83 -12.61
N VAL A 126 -6.97 -3.84 -13.29
CA VAL A 126 -7.11 -3.89 -14.75
C VAL A 126 -5.72 -3.67 -15.33
N GLN A 127 -5.12 -4.74 -15.85
CA GLN A 127 -3.85 -4.62 -16.56
C GLN A 127 -4.07 -3.80 -17.84
N SER A 128 -3.19 -2.82 -18.03
CA SER A 128 -3.05 -2.05 -19.28
C SER A 128 -2.52 -2.93 -20.40
#